data_AF-A0A397TMV6-F1
#
_entry.id   AF-A0A397TMV6-F1
#
_cell.length_a   1.000
_cell.length_b   1.000
_cell.length_c   1.000
_cell.angle_alpha   90.00
_cell.angle_beta   90.00
_cell.angle_gamma   90.00
#
_symmetry.space_group_name_H-M   'P 1'
#
loop_
_entity.id
_entity.type
_entity.pdbx_description
1 polymer ?
#
loop_
_entity_poly.entity_id
_entity_poly.type
_entity_poly.pdbx_seq_one_letter_code
_entity_poly.pdbx_strand_id
1 'polypeptide(L)'
;MADGRLLIELLEDLTKSQNDDGQKHDALLEHCLGASESDLDEFLEDISSSLITYLPTLQIFISHLYKKFLKASPSLNLQARWKTSLDKFVSLLITIVITNNLHNSDIPDFGELFHNCIELLWWAGNKDNNNRLKLIFQSVFSAILNADGVLGVLVSGIHGRCLKRILFDFNMIVQIEQEKLLKAVDIVAALVEKCSEHENDSSRLSVYKACTALLKSLRSHQNLEEILLVNRKNSLPPMLDDMVKLDEESRTHHWNRKRATSNLHNNLVLLSTEDEQHLAKLGMSRLQKLSDLPHFLRDLERKKINSIQVLMEFLPCASCHKQALVYFSPNKYFLEEEPVPSDFLYRLPFEFNDGDRLGPWDILLSENTIKDLQKLEPTPEVVRAVMKKLGHISSGKWDNYELRCTVRTSTIPVYEVALPDNDLKILWQVDYGFSIRKNSLTQLIKIWAVTDIKERIDKILETLSIVHQVHTSKHLCVVKQTDR
;
A
#
# COMPACT_ATOMS: atom_id res chain seq x y z
N MET A 1 30.99 37.79 -10.02
CA MET A 1 29.93 38.78 -10.28
C MET A 1 28.65 37.96 -10.40
N ALA A 2 27.69 38.16 -9.49
CA ALA A 2 26.48 37.36 -9.46
C ALA A 2 25.62 37.68 -10.68
N ASP A 3 25.21 36.64 -11.42
CA ASP A 3 24.22 36.75 -12.48
C ASP A 3 22.90 37.21 -11.85
N GLY A 4 22.29 38.29 -12.35
CA GLY A 4 21.12 38.94 -11.73
C GLY A 4 19.81 38.16 -11.90
N ARG A 5 19.88 36.87 -12.26
CA ARG A 5 18.72 36.02 -12.50
C ARG A 5 18.12 35.53 -11.19
N LEU A 6 16.80 35.41 -11.18
CA LEU A 6 16.08 34.83 -10.03
C LEU A 6 16.44 33.33 -9.91
N LEU A 7 16.50 32.82 -8.68
CA LEU A 7 16.81 31.41 -8.42
C LEU A 7 15.86 30.45 -9.17
N ILE A 8 14.60 30.87 -9.35
CA ILE A 8 13.59 30.11 -10.08
C ILE A 8 13.89 30.01 -11.58
N GLU A 9 14.38 31.10 -12.19
CA GLU A 9 14.77 31.13 -13.61
C GLU A 9 15.97 30.21 -13.87
N LEU A 10 16.92 30.19 -12.92
CA LEU A 10 18.07 29.28 -12.97
C LEU A 10 17.64 27.81 -12.86
N LEU A 11 16.63 27.52 -12.03
CA LEU A 11 16.05 26.18 -11.93
C LEU A 11 15.35 25.79 -13.24
N GLU A 12 14.51 26.66 -13.80
CA GLU A 12 13.80 26.40 -15.07
C GLU A 12 14.76 26.15 -16.24
N ASP A 13 15.87 26.89 -16.30
CA ASP A 13 16.86 26.74 -17.37
C ASP A 13 17.59 25.39 -17.35
N LEU A 14 17.54 24.63 -16.23
CA LEU A 14 18.05 23.26 -16.17
C LEU A 14 17.26 22.29 -17.05
N THR A 15 15.97 22.55 -17.30
CA THR A 15 15.13 21.68 -18.14
C THR A 15 15.44 21.79 -19.63
N LYS A 16 16.01 22.93 -20.06
CA LYS A 16 16.18 23.27 -21.48
C LYS A 16 17.48 22.76 -22.10
N SER A 17 18.44 22.27 -21.32
CA SER A 17 19.74 21.84 -21.85
C SER A 17 20.06 20.38 -21.57
N GLN A 18 20.15 19.58 -22.64
CA GLN A 18 20.57 18.18 -22.55
C GLN A 18 22.10 17.98 -22.50
N ASN A 19 22.91 19.05 -22.62
CA ASN A 19 24.38 18.97 -22.78
C ASN A 19 25.14 20.02 -21.93
N ASP A 20 24.87 20.14 -20.63
CA ASP A 20 25.75 20.89 -19.74
C ASP A 20 26.49 19.95 -18.79
N ASP A 21 27.83 20.05 -18.76
CA ASP A 21 28.79 19.25 -17.98
C ASP A 21 28.68 19.49 -16.44
N GLY A 22 27.48 19.74 -15.91
CA GLY A 22 27.23 20.07 -14.52
C GLY A 22 27.39 21.56 -14.16
N GLN A 23 27.87 22.40 -15.10
CA GLN A 23 28.15 23.82 -14.83
C GLN A 23 26.90 24.61 -14.38
N LYS A 24 25.74 24.36 -14.99
CA LYS A 24 24.48 25.03 -14.59
C LYS A 24 23.98 24.58 -13.21
N HIS A 25 24.12 23.29 -12.89
CA HIS A 25 23.80 22.79 -11.56
C HIS A 25 24.72 23.42 -10.51
N ASP A 26 26.00 23.59 -10.84
CA ASP A 26 26.97 24.24 -9.96
C ASP A 26 26.69 25.74 -9.78
N ALA A 27 26.28 26.43 -10.84
CA ALA A 27 25.85 27.83 -10.76
C ALA A 27 24.61 28.00 -9.87
N LEU A 28 23.58 27.16 -10.06
CA LEU A 28 22.39 27.19 -9.20
C LEU A 28 22.75 26.91 -7.74
N LEU A 29 23.62 25.92 -7.49
CA LEU A 29 24.10 25.62 -6.15
C LEU A 29 24.83 26.82 -5.52
N GLU A 30 25.78 27.44 -6.23
CA GLU A 30 26.50 28.61 -5.71
C GLU A 30 25.57 29.76 -5.37
N HIS A 31 24.54 29.99 -6.19
CA HIS A 31 23.51 30.98 -5.93
C HIS A 31 22.66 30.61 -4.70
N CYS A 32 22.19 29.37 -4.57
CA CYS A 32 21.45 28.91 -3.38
C CYS A 32 22.27 29.01 -2.08
N LEU A 33 23.58 28.74 -2.14
CA LEU A 33 24.46 28.80 -0.97
C LEU A 33 24.89 30.24 -0.61
N GLY A 34 24.81 31.16 -1.57
CA GLY A 34 25.16 32.58 -1.43
C GLY A 34 23.96 33.51 -1.19
N ALA A 35 22.74 33.04 -1.40
CA ALA A 35 21.51 33.80 -1.23
C ALA A 35 21.28 34.25 0.22
N SER A 36 20.55 35.34 0.40
CA SER A 36 20.06 35.73 1.72
C SER A 36 18.98 34.76 2.20
N GLU A 37 18.69 34.76 3.50
CA GLU A 37 17.65 33.87 4.06
C GLU A 37 16.27 34.18 3.50
N SER A 38 15.92 35.47 3.32
CA SER A 38 14.65 35.87 2.72
C SER A 38 14.52 35.43 1.27
N ASP A 39 15.57 35.59 0.47
CA ASP A 39 15.52 35.22 -0.96
C ASP A 39 15.42 33.70 -1.12
N LEU A 40 16.07 32.95 -0.22
CA LEU A 40 16.00 31.50 -0.21
C LEU A 40 14.64 30.99 0.27
N ASP A 41 14.05 31.63 1.28
CA ASP A 41 12.71 31.30 1.77
C ASP A 41 11.65 31.57 0.67
N GLU A 42 11.71 32.73 0.01
CA GLU A 42 10.82 33.07 -1.11
C GLU A 42 10.94 32.05 -2.25
N PHE A 43 12.16 31.73 -2.66
CA PHE A 43 12.42 30.70 -3.68
C PHE A 43 11.86 29.32 -3.30
N LEU A 44 12.02 28.90 -2.04
CA LEU A 44 11.53 27.60 -1.57
C LEU A 44 10.01 27.59 -1.39
N GLU A 45 9.39 28.70 -1.01
CA GLU A 45 7.93 28.84 -0.97
C GLU A 45 7.33 28.79 -2.38
N ASP A 46 7.96 29.44 -3.36
CA ASP A 46 7.55 29.35 -4.77
C ASP A 46 7.61 27.90 -5.28
N ILE A 47 8.71 27.19 -5.01
CA ILE A 47 8.83 25.77 -5.32
C ILE A 47 7.76 24.96 -4.59
N SER A 48 7.55 25.21 -3.30
CA SER A 48 6.58 24.49 -2.47
C SER A 48 5.16 24.64 -3.01
N SER A 49 4.77 25.85 -3.42
CA SER A 49 3.44 26.16 -3.95
C SER A 49 3.14 25.45 -5.27
N SER A 50 4.18 25.19 -6.06
CA SER A 50 4.08 24.63 -7.41
C SER A 50 4.91 23.36 -7.57
N LEU A 51 5.02 22.56 -6.49
CA LEU A 51 5.97 21.45 -6.43
C LEU A 51 5.80 20.46 -7.58
N ILE A 52 4.56 20.14 -7.98
CA ILE A 52 4.30 19.18 -9.07
C ILE A 52 5.00 19.60 -10.37
N THR A 53 5.02 20.90 -10.67
CA THR A 53 5.67 21.44 -11.87
C THR A 53 7.20 21.34 -11.78
N TYR A 54 7.75 21.65 -10.61
CA TYR A 54 9.21 21.71 -10.40
C TYR A 54 9.83 20.39 -9.93
N LEU A 55 9.03 19.40 -9.53
CA LEU A 55 9.49 18.15 -8.92
C LEU A 55 10.52 17.41 -9.79
N PRO A 56 10.33 17.23 -11.11
CA PRO A 56 11.34 16.56 -11.94
C PRO A 56 12.67 17.32 -11.95
N THR A 57 12.63 18.63 -12.10
CA THR A 57 13.82 19.49 -12.16
C THR A 57 14.55 19.52 -10.81
N LEU A 58 13.80 19.63 -9.72
CA LEU A 58 14.31 19.62 -8.37
C LEU A 58 14.92 18.26 -8.02
N GLN A 59 14.28 17.15 -8.41
CA GLN A 59 14.80 15.80 -8.25
C GLN A 59 16.13 15.63 -8.98
N ILE A 60 16.26 16.10 -10.23
CA ILE A 60 17.51 16.04 -11.00
C ILE A 60 18.60 16.86 -10.30
N PHE A 61 18.28 18.09 -9.88
CA PHE A 61 19.21 18.97 -9.19
C PHE A 61 19.72 18.35 -7.88
N ILE A 62 18.82 17.89 -7.00
CA ILE A 62 19.20 17.28 -5.72
C ILE A 62 19.96 15.96 -5.93
N SER A 63 19.58 15.16 -6.93
CA SER A 63 20.33 13.95 -7.30
C SER A 63 21.74 14.24 -7.79
N HIS A 64 21.92 15.33 -8.56
CA HIS A 64 23.24 15.81 -8.96
C HIS A 64 24.09 16.19 -7.76
N LEU A 65 23.51 16.97 -6.82
CA LEU A 65 24.19 17.33 -5.57
C LEU A 65 24.61 16.08 -4.78
N TYR A 66 23.68 15.15 -4.57
CA TYR A 66 23.97 13.91 -3.87
C TYR A 66 25.14 13.15 -4.50
N LYS A 67 25.13 12.95 -5.83
CA LYS A 67 26.23 12.29 -6.55
C LYS A 67 27.55 13.06 -6.46
N LYS A 68 27.51 14.39 -6.53
CA LYS A 68 28.70 15.25 -6.43
C LYS A 68 29.35 15.13 -5.06
N PHE A 69 28.56 15.20 -3.99
CA PHE A 69 29.07 15.07 -2.62
C PHE A 69 29.47 13.64 -2.25
N LEU A 70 28.86 12.62 -2.86
CA LEU A 70 29.24 11.21 -2.66
C LEU A 70 30.60 10.86 -3.32
N LYS A 71 30.98 11.57 -4.39
CA LYS A 71 32.26 11.39 -5.11
C LYS A 71 33.41 12.26 -4.58
N ALA A 72 33.13 13.29 -3.76
CA ALA A 72 34.14 14.21 -3.29
C ALA A 72 35.05 13.60 -2.19
N SER A 73 36.33 13.38 -2.52
CA SER A 73 37.38 13.03 -1.55
C SER A 73 37.69 14.25 -0.65
N PRO A 74 38.02 14.07 0.65
CA PRO A 74 37.90 15.14 1.64
C PRO A 74 39.07 16.14 1.57
N SER A 75 38.78 17.37 1.14
CA SER A 75 39.66 18.52 1.36
C SER A 75 39.06 19.44 2.44
N LEU A 76 39.71 19.54 3.61
CA LEU A 76 39.08 19.95 4.88
C LEU A 76 38.54 21.39 5.00
N ASN A 77 39.10 22.41 4.33
CA ASN A 77 38.81 23.82 4.69
C ASN A 77 37.75 24.53 3.82
N LEU A 78 37.69 24.26 2.51
CA LEU A 78 36.58 24.72 1.66
C LEU A 78 35.27 23.99 1.97
N GLN A 79 35.38 22.77 2.50
CA GLN A 79 34.26 21.93 2.88
C GLN A 79 33.47 22.50 4.07
N ALA A 80 34.09 23.16 5.06
CA ALA A 80 33.37 23.63 6.26
C ALA A 80 32.33 24.72 5.96
N ARG A 81 32.68 25.75 5.18
CA ARG A 81 31.73 26.82 4.82
C ARG A 81 30.61 26.31 3.92
N TRP A 82 30.97 25.49 2.93
CA TRP A 82 30.00 24.87 2.03
C TRP A 82 29.09 23.88 2.76
N LYS A 83 29.61 23.13 3.72
CA LYS A 83 28.86 22.20 4.56
C LYS A 83 27.81 22.90 5.42
N THR A 84 28.15 24.04 6.03
CA THR A 84 27.18 24.83 6.81
C THR A 84 26.11 25.47 5.94
N SER A 85 26.47 26.04 4.79
CA SER A 85 25.48 26.60 3.86
C SER A 85 24.60 25.52 3.24
N LEU A 86 25.16 24.34 2.93
CA LEU A 86 24.40 23.20 2.41
C LEU A 86 23.46 22.63 3.48
N ASP A 87 23.92 22.48 4.73
CA ASP A 87 23.06 22.10 5.86
C ASP A 87 21.87 23.07 6.00
N LYS A 88 22.11 24.39 5.92
CA LYS A 88 21.04 25.39 5.97
C LYS A 88 20.07 25.24 4.79
N PHE A 89 20.59 25.15 3.57
CA PHE A 89 19.78 25.00 2.36
C PHE A 89 18.91 23.74 2.42
N VAL A 90 19.49 22.58 2.70
CA VAL A 90 18.77 21.31 2.75
C VAL A 90 17.79 21.27 3.93
N SER A 91 18.12 21.89 5.06
CA SER A 91 17.20 22.03 6.20
C SER A 91 15.95 22.81 5.82
N LEU A 92 16.10 23.94 5.12
CA LEU A 92 14.98 24.77 4.65
C LEU A 92 14.19 24.04 3.57
N LEU A 93 14.86 23.38 2.62
CA LEU A 93 14.21 22.55 1.61
C LEU A 93 13.32 21.47 2.23
N ILE A 94 13.80 20.79 3.27
CA ILE A 94 13.01 19.78 3.99
C ILE A 94 11.84 20.43 4.75
N THR A 95 12.07 21.58 5.39
CA THR A 95 11.07 22.20 6.26
C THR A 95 9.98 22.93 5.46
N ILE A 96 10.35 23.64 4.40
CA ILE A 96 9.45 24.47 3.58
C ILE A 96 8.84 23.65 2.45
N VAL A 97 9.63 22.85 1.74
CA VAL A 97 9.14 22.12 0.55
C VAL A 97 8.60 20.75 0.92
N ILE A 98 9.43 19.88 1.52
CA ILE A 98 9.02 18.49 1.79
C ILE A 98 7.85 18.44 2.78
N THR A 99 7.98 19.13 3.92
CA THR A 99 6.98 19.05 5.01
C THR A 99 5.61 19.57 4.57
N ASN A 100 5.56 20.65 3.77
CA ASN A 100 4.31 21.20 3.26
C ASN A 100 3.69 20.35 2.13
N ASN A 101 4.48 19.50 1.48
CA ASN A 101 4.05 18.71 0.33
C ASN A 101 4.00 17.20 0.58
N LEU A 102 3.94 16.77 1.84
CA LEU A 102 3.87 15.35 2.21
C LEU A 102 2.69 14.59 1.57
N HIS A 103 1.62 15.28 1.16
CA HIS A 103 0.50 14.71 0.42
C HIS A 103 0.88 14.14 -0.96
N ASN A 104 2.05 14.50 -1.49
CA ASN A 104 2.62 13.97 -2.74
C ASN A 104 3.54 12.76 -2.52
N SER A 105 3.54 12.17 -1.32
CA SER A 105 4.40 11.00 -0.99
C SER A 105 4.09 9.76 -1.82
N ASP A 106 2.94 9.72 -2.50
CA ASP A 106 2.57 8.69 -3.47
C ASP A 106 3.33 8.80 -4.79
N ILE A 107 3.93 9.95 -5.08
CA ILE A 107 4.74 10.17 -6.29
C ILE A 107 6.15 9.60 -6.04
N PRO A 108 6.64 8.64 -6.85
CA PRO A 108 7.97 8.04 -6.66
C PRO A 108 9.11 9.08 -6.60
N ASP A 109 9.06 10.09 -7.48
CA ASP A 109 10.05 11.16 -7.55
C ASP A 109 10.11 11.99 -6.27
N PHE A 110 8.97 12.13 -5.56
CA PHE A 110 8.94 12.79 -4.24
C PHE A 110 9.66 11.95 -3.18
N GLY A 111 9.46 10.63 -3.20
CA GLY A 111 10.15 9.71 -2.30
C GLY A 111 11.67 9.72 -2.50
N GLU A 112 12.14 9.79 -3.76
CA GLU A 112 13.56 9.92 -4.09
C GLU A 112 14.12 11.28 -3.66
N LEU A 113 13.40 12.38 -3.95
CA LEU A 113 13.78 13.71 -3.51
C LEU A 113 13.96 13.75 -1.99
N PHE A 114 12.97 13.26 -1.25
CA PHE A 114 13.03 13.20 0.21
C PHE A 114 14.24 12.40 0.69
N HIS A 115 14.47 11.21 0.13
CA HIS A 115 15.64 10.39 0.46
C HIS A 115 16.96 11.13 0.24
N ASN A 116 17.15 11.72 -0.94
CA ASN A 116 18.38 12.43 -1.27
C ASN A 116 18.58 13.65 -0.36
N CYS A 117 17.53 14.36 0.02
CA CYS A 117 17.60 15.44 1.01
C CYS A 117 18.05 14.94 2.39
N ILE A 118 17.50 13.82 2.88
CA ILE A 118 17.92 13.24 4.17
C ILE A 118 19.39 12.81 4.13
N GLU A 119 19.82 12.18 3.04
CA GLU A 119 21.23 11.78 2.86
C GLU A 119 22.16 13.00 2.78
N LEU A 120 21.80 14.03 2.01
CA LEU A 120 22.58 15.26 1.92
C LEU A 120 22.66 15.98 3.27
N LEU A 121 21.56 16.05 4.01
CA LEU A 121 21.54 16.65 5.34
C LEU A 121 22.45 15.88 6.31
N TRP A 122 22.44 14.55 6.23
CA TRP A 122 23.35 13.71 7.02
C TRP A 122 24.82 13.96 6.68
N TRP A 123 25.18 14.00 5.41
CA TRP A 123 26.54 14.32 4.96
C TRP A 123 26.96 15.74 5.35
N ALA A 124 26.03 16.70 5.28
CA ALA A 124 26.23 18.08 5.67
C ALA A 124 26.27 18.28 7.20
N GLY A 125 25.74 17.32 7.96
CA GLY A 125 25.80 17.30 9.41
C GLY A 125 27.22 17.18 9.95
N ASN A 126 27.61 18.09 10.85
CA ASN A 126 28.82 17.91 11.67
C ASN A 126 28.45 17.18 12.96
N LYS A 127 29.37 16.38 13.52
CA LYS A 127 29.14 15.64 14.78
C LYS A 127 28.69 16.55 15.95
N ASP A 128 29.03 17.84 15.89
CA ASP A 128 28.68 18.84 16.90
C ASP A 128 27.29 19.52 16.66
N ASN A 129 26.71 19.40 15.46
CA ASN A 129 25.40 19.97 15.08
C ASN A 129 24.20 19.05 15.35
N ASN A 130 24.40 18.01 16.16
CA ASN A 130 23.40 16.98 16.43
C ASN A 130 22.05 17.52 16.92
N ASN A 131 22.00 18.65 17.64
CA ASN A 131 20.73 19.15 18.18
C ASN A 131 19.82 19.77 17.11
N ARG A 132 20.38 20.48 16.12
CA ARG A 132 19.58 21.06 15.03
C ARG A 132 19.01 19.97 14.12
N LEU A 133 19.85 19.00 13.74
CA LEU A 133 19.42 17.84 12.96
C LEU A 133 18.32 17.05 13.67
N LYS A 134 18.45 16.84 14.99
CA LYS A 134 17.41 16.21 15.80
C LYS A 134 16.09 16.97 15.73
N LEU A 135 16.09 18.30 15.89
CA LEU A 135 14.87 19.10 15.81
C LEU A 135 14.21 19.01 14.45
N ILE A 136 15.00 19.04 13.37
CA ILE A 136 14.49 18.90 12.00
C ILE A 136 13.88 17.51 11.81
N PHE A 137 14.60 16.43 12.12
CA PHE A 137 14.06 15.08 11.99
C PHE A 137 12.84 14.84 12.89
N GLN A 138 12.79 15.42 14.09
CA GLN A 138 11.63 15.32 14.97
C GLN A 138 10.41 16.04 14.37
N SER A 139 10.62 17.23 13.82
CA SER A 139 9.57 18.02 13.15
C SER A 139 9.03 17.27 11.93
N VAL A 140 9.93 16.82 11.04
CA VAL A 140 9.61 16.08 9.82
C VAL A 140 8.91 14.77 10.13
N PHE A 141 9.43 13.99 11.08
CA PHE A 141 8.81 12.72 11.46
C PHE A 141 7.43 12.94 12.10
N SER A 142 7.28 13.99 12.92
CA SER A 142 5.96 14.35 13.46
C SER A 142 4.99 14.75 12.36
N ALA A 143 5.43 15.51 11.35
CA ALA A 143 4.61 15.87 10.21
C ALA A 143 4.21 14.63 9.38
N ILE A 144 5.14 13.70 9.13
CA ILE A 144 4.88 12.42 8.45
C ILE A 144 3.83 11.58 9.20
N LEU A 145 3.86 11.57 10.52
CA LEU A 145 2.89 10.83 11.33
C LEU A 145 1.52 11.51 11.43
N ASN A 146 1.49 12.84 11.36
CA ASN A 146 0.26 13.61 11.39
C ASN A 146 -0.43 13.66 10.02
N ALA A 147 0.31 13.44 8.94
CA ALA A 147 -0.23 13.34 7.60
C ALA A 147 -0.77 11.93 7.34
N ASP A 148 -2.06 11.84 7.04
CA ASP A 148 -2.75 10.57 6.85
C ASP A 148 -2.07 9.72 5.78
N GLY A 149 -1.57 8.55 6.21
CA GLY A 149 -1.02 7.54 5.31
C GLY A 149 0.38 7.75 4.76
N VAL A 150 0.95 8.93 4.97
CA VAL A 150 2.27 9.29 4.45
C VAL A 150 3.34 8.34 4.98
N LEU A 151 3.34 8.03 6.29
CA LEU A 151 4.28 7.07 6.85
C LEU A 151 4.23 5.73 6.12
N GLY A 152 3.03 5.19 5.91
CA GLY A 152 2.83 3.88 5.30
C GLY A 152 3.34 3.82 3.87
N VAL A 153 3.09 4.87 3.09
CA VAL A 153 3.59 4.98 1.70
C VAL A 153 5.12 5.13 1.68
N LEU A 154 5.68 6.01 2.50
CA LEU A 154 7.12 6.26 2.53
C LEU A 154 7.92 5.05 3.01
N VAL A 155 7.46 4.36 4.06
CA VAL A 155 8.20 3.23 4.66
C VAL A 155 8.19 1.99 3.78
N SER A 156 7.13 1.79 3.00
CA SER A 156 6.97 0.66 2.08
C SER A 156 7.65 0.88 0.73
N GLY A 157 7.80 2.14 0.29
CA GLY A 157 8.43 2.50 -0.97
C GLY A 157 9.94 2.24 -0.99
N ILE A 158 10.52 2.15 -2.20
CA ILE A 158 11.94 1.78 -2.45
C ILE A 158 12.91 2.60 -1.58
N HIS A 159 12.59 3.87 -1.36
CA HIS A 159 13.41 4.82 -0.59
C HIS A 159 13.14 4.81 0.92
N GLY A 160 12.20 4.01 1.42
CA GLY A 160 11.78 3.95 2.84
C GLY A 160 12.87 3.56 3.83
N ARG A 161 14.00 3.04 3.34
CA ARG A 161 15.20 2.79 4.16
C ARG A 161 15.72 4.07 4.83
N CYS A 162 15.47 5.27 4.29
CA CYS A 162 15.85 6.52 4.96
C CYS A 162 15.16 6.69 6.32
N LEU A 163 13.89 6.28 6.45
CA LEU A 163 13.16 6.36 7.72
C LEU A 163 13.75 5.41 8.77
N LYS A 164 14.22 4.23 8.36
CA LYS A 164 14.93 3.29 9.25
C LYS A 164 16.20 3.95 9.80
N ARG A 165 16.98 4.61 8.95
CA ARG A 165 18.18 5.34 9.37
C ARG A 165 17.84 6.48 10.32
N ILE A 166 16.78 7.25 10.02
CA ILE A 166 16.32 8.33 10.91
C ILE A 166 15.99 7.78 12.31
N LEU A 167 15.21 6.70 12.37
CA LEU A 167 14.75 6.15 13.64
C LEU A 167 15.87 5.51 14.46
N PHE A 168 16.74 4.72 13.82
CA PHE A 168 17.71 3.88 14.53
C PHE A 168 19.15 4.42 14.46
N ASP A 169 19.65 4.80 13.28
CA ASP A 169 21.02 5.30 13.14
C ASP A 169 21.19 6.66 13.82
N PHE A 170 20.17 7.53 13.72
CA PHE A 170 20.15 8.81 14.43
C PHE A 170 19.53 8.73 15.83
N ASN A 171 19.10 7.52 16.25
CA ASN A 171 18.48 7.27 17.54
C ASN A 171 17.29 8.22 17.85
N MET A 172 16.55 8.62 16.81
CA MET A 172 15.39 9.51 16.95
C MET A 172 14.23 8.83 17.67
N ILE A 173 14.22 7.49 17.72
CA ILE A 173 13.19 6.72 18.42
C ILE A 173 13.06 7.09 19.91
N VAL A 174 14.11 7.60 20.55
CA VAL A 174 14.05 8.04 21.96
C VAL A 174 13.46 9.45 22.12
N GLN A 175 13.45 10.24 21.04
CA GLN A 175 13.04 11.66 21.05
C GLN A 175 11.60 11.87 20.55
N ILE A 176 11.02 10.87 19.87
CA ILE A 176 9.66 10.94 19.38
C ILE A 176 8.71 10.54 20.52
N GLU A 177 7.59 11.26 20.62
CA GLU A 177 6.54 10.95 21.60
C GLU A 177 6.10 9.49 21.48
N GLN A 178 5.94 8.84 22.64
CA GLN A 178 5.62 7.41 22.70
C GLN A 178 4.31 7.07 21.98
N GLU A 179 3.29 7.93 22.09
CA GLU A 179 2.01 7.76 21.40
C GLU A 179 2.16 7.77 19.87
N LYS A 180 2.98 8.69 19.35
CA LYS A 180 3.31 8.81 17.93
C LYS A 180 4.01 7.56 17.41
N LEU A 181 4.97 7.02 18.17
CA LEU A 181 5.65 5.77 17.82
C LEU A 181 4.71 4.56 17.86
N LEU A 182 3.80 4.48 18.82
CA LEU A 182 2.81 3.40 18.87
C LEU A 182 1.91 3.41 17.62
N LYS A 183 1.45 4.59 17.19
CA LYS A 183 0.71 4.76 15.92
C LYS A 183 1.54 4.30 14.73
N ALA A 184 2.83 4.68 14.68
CA ALA A 184 3.73 4.27 13.62
C ALA A 184 3.89 2.73 13.55
N VAL A 185 4.07 2.08 14.70
CA VAL A 185 4.17 0.60 14.79
C VAL A 185 2.89 -0.04 14.25
N ASP A 186 1.72 0.48 14.61
CA ASP A 186 0.44 -0.06 14.18
C ASP A 186 0.22 0.07 12.66
N ILE A 187 0.63 1.19 12.06
CA ILE A 187 0.58 1.39 10.60
C ILE A 187 1.48 0.37 9.90
N VAL A 188 2.74 0.25 10.34
CA VAL A 188 3.71 -0.67 9.70
C VAL A 188 3.26 -2.11 9.86
N ALA A 189 2.79 -2.50 11.06
CA ALA A 189 2.31 -3.85 11.30
C ALA A 189 1.09 -4.20 10.46
N ALA A 190 0.15 -3.27 10.28
CA ALA A 190 -1.03 -3.48 9.44
C ALA A 190 -0.67 -3.70 7.96
N LEU A 191 0.36 -3.02 7.45
CA LEU A 191 0.87 -3.25 6.09
C LEU A 191 1.50 -4.64 5.96
N VAL A 192 2.36 -5.02 6.90
CA VAL A 192 3.04 -6.32 6.87
C VAL A 192 2.05 -7.47 7.06
N GLU A 193 1.06 -7.33 7.95
CA GLU A 193 0.06 -8.37 8.23
C GLU A 193 -0.88 -8.64 7.06
N LYS A 194 -1.20 -7.62 6.26
CA LYS A 194 -2.07 -7.77 5.08
C LYS A 194 -1.31 -8.21 3.83
N CYS A 195 0.01 -8.20 3.86
CA CYS A 195 0.86 -8.53 2.71
C CYS A 195 0.99 -10.04 2.54
N SER A 196 0.56 -10.57 1.38
CA SER A 196 0.69 -11.99 1.05
C SER A 196 2.14 -12.47 1.00
N GLU A 197 3.10 -11.60 0.65
CA GLU A 197 4.54 -11.93 0.65
C GLU A 197 5.09 -12.20 2.07
N HIS A 198 4.39 -11.80 3.12
CA HIS A 198 4.81 -11.95 4.52
C HIS A 198 3.97 -12.95 5.31
N GLU A 199 3.05 -13.68 4.67
CA GLU A 199 2.11 -14.60 5.32
C GLU A 199 2.85 -15.72 6.11
N ASN A 200 3.96 -16.22 5.57
CA ASN A 200 4.79 -17.25 6.21
C ASN A 200 5.68 -16.72 7.35
N ASP A 201 5.88 -15.40 7.43
CA ASP A 201 6.72 -14.74 8.44
C ASP A 201 5.93 -14.28 9.68
N SER A 202 4.68 -14.74 9.84
CA SER A 202 3.81 -14.40 10.97
C SER A 202 4.44 -14.71 12.35
N SER A 203 5.47 -15.57 12.42
CA SER A 203 6.22 -15.82 13.65
C SER A 203 6.98 -14.58 14.15
N ARG A 204 7.48 -13.73 13.24
CA ARG A 204 8.19 -12.48 13.56
C ARG A 204 7.25 -11.34 13.97
N LEU A 205 5.98 -11.41 13.57
CA LEU A 205 4.89 -10.54 14.05
C LEU A 205 4.39 -10.93 15.45
N SER A 206 4.81 -12.08 15.99
CA SER A 206 4.26 -12.62 17.25
C SER A 206 4.44 -11.71 18.45
N VAL A 207 5.57 -10.99 18.54
CA VAL A 207 5.85 -10.03 19.62
C VAL A 207 4.89 -8.85 19.54
N TYR A 208 4.73 -8.26 18.35
CA TYR A 208 3.78 -7.17 18.12
C TYR A 208 2.35 -7.60 18.46
N LYS A 209 1.92 -8.76 17.94
CA LYS A 209 0.57 -9.31 18.18
C LYS A 209 0.31 -9.55 19.67
N ALA A 210 1.28 -10.15 20.37
CA ALA A 210 1.19 -10.37 21.81
C ALA A 210 1.11 -9.06 22.61
N CYS A 211 1.93 -8.06 22.27
CA CYS A 211 1.88 -6.75 22.92
C CYS A 211 0.54 -6.05 22.68
N THR A 212 0.03 -6.06 21.45
CA THR A 212 -1.24 -5.42 21.09
C THR A 212 -2.44 -6.09 21.78
N ALA A 213 -2.47 -7.43 21.83
CA ALA A 213 -3.51 -8.18 22.54
C ALA A 213 -3.52 -7.86 24.04
N LEU A 214 -2.35 -7.91 24.69
CA LEU A 214 -2.23 -7.61 26.11
C LEU A 214 -2.56 -6.14 26.44
N LEU A 215 -2.14 -5.18 25.62
CA LEU A 215 -2.48 -3.76 25.81
C LEU A 215 -3.99 -3.55 25.71
N LYS A 216 -4.66 -4.21 24.76
CA LYS A 216 -6.12 -4.13 24.59
C LYS A 216 -6.84 -4.72 25.80
N SER A 217 -6.44 -5.93 26.21
CA SER A 217 -7.00 -6.62 27.39
C SER A 217 -6.83 -5.74 28.62
N LEU A 218 -5.61 -5.32 28.96
CA LEU A 218 -5.34 -4.57 30.18
C LEU A 218 -5.99 -3.18 30.22
N ARG A 219 -6.06 -2.45 29.10
CA ARG A 219 -6.75 -1.15 29.04
C ARG A 219 -8.27 -1.27 29.19
N SER A 220 -8.89 -2.32 28.66
CA SER A 220 -10.32 -2.56 28.90
C SER A 220 -10.64 -2.78 30.39
N HIS A 221 -9.72 -3.38 31.14
CA HIS A 221 -9.89 -3.60 32.57
C HIS A 221 -9.64 -2.33 33.40
N GLN A 222 -8.71 -1.46 33.01
CA GLN A 222 -8.54 -0.13 33.64
C GLN A 222 -9.81 0.70 33.58
N ASN A 223 -10.45 0.77 32.41
CA ASN A 223 -11.68 1.52 32.23
C ASN A 223 -12.82 0.97 33.10
N LEU A 224 -12.92 -0.36 33.24
CA LEU A 224 -13.90 -1.02 34.12
C LEU A 224 -13.63 -0.76 35.60
N GLU A 225 -12.36 -0.80 36.05
CA GLU A 225 -12.01 -0.49 37.44
C GLU A 225 -12.21 0.99 37.78
N GLU A 226 -11.88 1.92 36.88
CA GLU A 226 -12.14 3.36 37.07
C GLU A 226 -13.64 3.65 37.18
N ILE A 227 -14.47 3.03 36.34
CA ILE A 227 -15.94 3.12 36.42
C ILE A 227 -16.46 2.59 37.76
N LEU A 228 -15.93 1.47 38.25
CA LEU A 228 -16.32 0.88 39.53
C LEU A 228 -15.84 1.70 40.74
N LEU A 229 -14.65 2.32 40.67
CA LEU A 229 -14.10 3.21 41.70
C LEU A 229 -14.85 4.53 41.80
N VAL A 230 -15.31 5.10 40.68
CA VAL A 230 -16.14 6.31 40.63
C VAL A 230 -17.52 6.04 41.24
N ASN A 231 -18.14 4.91 40.93
CA ASN A 231 -19.43 4.52 41.51
C ASN A 231 -19.36 4.30 43.04
N ARG A 232 -18.20 3.92 43.57
CA ARG A 232 -17.98 3.76 45.02
C ARG A 232 -17.77 5.07 45.77
N LYS A 233 -17.34 6.14 45.09
CA LYS A 233 -17.26 7.49 45.68
C LYS A 233 -18.60 8.23 45.66
N ASN A 234 -19.53 7.80 44.81
CA ASN A 234 -20.86 8.39 44.67
C ASN A 234 -21.93 7.75 45.57
N SER A 235 -21.59 6.74 46.37
CA SER A 235 -22.45 6.27 47.45
C SER A 235 -22.40 7.26 48.62
N LEU A 236 -23.50 8.00 48.80
CA LEU A 236 -23.73 8.98 49.87
C LEU A 236 -23.41 8.40 51.26
N PRO A 237 -22.93 9.23 52.21
CA PRO A 237 -22.83 8.80 53.61
C PRO A 237 -24.24 8.54 54.18
N PRO A 238 -24.39 7.64 55.16
CA PRO A 238 -25.69 7.37 55.78
C PRO A 238 -26.26 8.66 56.39
N MET A 239 -27.56 8.89 56.19
CA MET A 239 -28.26 10.08 56.69
C MET A 239 -28.19 10.15 58.23
N LEU A 240 -28.07 11.39 58.73
CA LEU A 240 -27.98 11.73 60.15
C LEU A 240 -29.24 11.40 60.99
N ASP A 241 -30.32 10.90 60.39
CA ASP A 241 -31.59 10.63 61.09
C ASP A 241 -31.58 9.35 61.95
N ASP A 242 -30.56 8.50 61.84
CA ASP A 242 -30.39 7.33 62.71
C ASP A 242 -29.65 7.64 64.03
N MET A 243 -29.28 8.91 64.28
CA MET A 243 -28.73 9.35 65.57
C MET A 243 -29.84 9.72 66.57
N VAL A 244 -30.66 8.74 66.99
CA VAL A 244 -31.61 8.96 68.11
C VAL A 244 -31.53 7.82 69.13
N LYS A 245 -31.17 8.24 70.36
CA LYS A 245 -31.06 7.56 71.66
C LYS A 245 -29.72 6.87 71.98
N LEU A 246 -28.82 7.68 72.52
CA LEU A 246 -27.92 7.23 73.58
C LEU A 246 -28.77 7.04 74.85
N ASP A 247 -28.91 5.80 75.29
CA ASP A 247 -29.21 5.51 76.70
C ASP A 247 -27.93 4.94 77.32
N GLU A 248 -27.57 5.50 78.47
CA GLU A 248 -26.35 5.20 79.20
C GLU A 248 -26.48 3.85 79.91
N GLU A 249 -26.08 2.74 79.28
CA GLU A 249 -25.66 1.53 80.01
C GLU A 249 -25.15 0.45 79.04
N SER A 250 -23.82 0.35 78.93
CA SER A 250 -23.06 -0.92 78.74
C SER A 250 -21.65 -0.61 78.26
N ARG A 251 -20.78 -0.32 79.22
CA ARG A 251 -19.36 -0.64 79.06
C ARG A 251 -19.25 -2.16 78.84
N THR A 252 -18.34 -2.54 77.94
CA THR A 252 -18.02 -3.91 77.51
C THR A 252 -19.00 -4.51 76.50
N HIS A 253 -18.73 -4.33 75.20
CA HIS A 253 -18.79 -5.45 74.26
C HIS A 253 -17.89 -5.21 73.05
N HIS A 254 -17.08 -6.23 72.82
CA HIS A 254 -16.11 -6.47 71.77
C HIS A 254 -16.75 -6.28 70.38
N TRP A 255 -16.57 -5.11 69.75
CA TRP A 255 -16.90 -4.96 68.32
C TRP A 255 -15.82 -5.62 67.49
N ASN A 256 -16.00 -6.93 67.27
CA ASN A 256 -15.53 -7.62 66.08
C ASN A 256 -16.13 -6.91 64.87
N ARG A 257 -15.51 -5.80 64.45
CA ARG A 257 -15.69 -5.29 63.09
C ARG A 257 -15.00 -6.33 62.21
N LYS A 258 -15.77 -7.35 61.80
CA LYS A 258 -15.49 -8.13 60.61
C LYS A 258 -15.11 -7.08 59.56
N ARG A 259 -13.82 -6.93 59.28
CA ARG A 259 -13.41 -6.34 58.02
C ARG A 259 -14.17 -7.16 57.01
N ALA A 260 -14.96 -6.50 56.18
CA ALA A 260 -15.30 -7.04 54.89
C ALA A 260 -13.96 -7.23 54.15
N THR A 261 -13.24 -8.31 54.48
CA THR A 261 -12.24 -8.97 53.63
C THR A 261 -12.97 -9.73 52.53
N SER A 262 -14.04 -9.15 52.00
CA SER A 262 -14.70 -9.63 50.80
C SER A 262 -13.93 -9.06 49.60
N ASN A 263 -13.16 -9.97 49.00
CA ASN A 263 -13.00 -10.09 47.54
C ASN A 263 -11.97 -9.20 46.82
N LEU A 264 -11.26 -8.28 47.45
CA LEU A 264 -10.20 -7.54 46.71
C LEU A 264 -8.96 -8.39 46.39
N HIS A 265 -8.76 -9.52 47.07
CA HIS A 265 -7.64 -10.43 46.78
C HIS A 265 -7.91 -11.39 45.62
N ASN A 266 -9.14 -11.45 45.11
CA ASN A 266 -9.53 -12.34 44.01
C ASN A 266 -9.56 -11.64 42.63
N ASN A 267 -9.21 -10.36 42.54
CA ASN A 267 -9.11 -9.65 41.26
C ASN A 267 -7.80 -9.92 40.50
N LEU A 268 -6.94 -10.83 41.00
CA LEU A 268 -5.73 -11.31 40.30
C LEU A 268 -6.03 -12.21 39.08
N VAL A 269 -7.32 -12.45 38.79
CA VAL A 269 -7.83 -13.06 37.54
C VAL A 269 -7.89 -12.01 36.41
N LEU A 270 -6.81 -11.26 36.22
CA LEU A 270 -6.74 -10.14 35.26
C LEU A 270 -6.32 -10.56 33.85
N LEU A 271 -5.89 -11.80 33.68
CA LEU A 271 -5.29 -12.29 32.46
C LEU A 271 -5.98 -13.61 32.10
N SER A 272 -6.52 -13.67 30.90
CA SER A 272 -7.01 -14.93 30.32
C SER A 272 -5.86 -15.92 30.16
N THR A 273 -6.16 -17.21 29.97
CA THR A 273 -5.16 -18.21 29.61
C THR A 273 -4.39 -17.83 28.33
N GLU A 274 -5.01 -17.07 27.43
CA GLU A 274 -4.40 -16.54 26.21
C GLU A 274 -3.45 -15.37 26.51
N ASP A 275 -3.82 -14.47 27.43
CA ASP A 275 -2.93 -13.41 27.93
C ASP A 275 -1.69 -14.00 28.63
N GLU A 276 -1.83 -15.08 29.40
CA GLU A 276 -0.69 -15.78 30.00
C GLU A 276 0.26 -16.38 28.95
N GLN A 277 -0.27 -16.91 27.85
CA GLN A 277 0.55 -17.36 26.72
C GLN A 277 1.27 -16.19 26.04
N HIS A 278 0.62 -15.05 25.89
CA HIS A 278 1.26 -13.84 25.36
C HIS A 278 2.39 -13.34 26.27
N LEU A 279 2.22 -13.38 27.58
CA LEU A 279 3.28 -13.03 28.54
C LEU A 279 4.48 -13.96 28.45
N ALA A 280 4.23 -15.27 28.34
CA ALA A 280 5.28 -16.26 28.16
C ALA A 280 6.08 -16.00 26.86
N LYS A 281 5.39 -15.69 25.75
CA LYS A 281 6.03 -15.31 24.47
C LYS A 281 6.88 -14.04 24.57
N LEU A 282 6.48 -13.08 25.41
CA LEU A 282 7.20 -11.83 25.62
C LEU A 282 8.32 -11.93 26.68
N GLY A 283 8.45 -13.07 27.37
CA GLY A 283 9.36 -13.25 28.49
C GLY A 283 9.06 -12.29 29.64
N MET A 284 7.79 -11.95 29.87
CA MET A 284 7.37 -11.02 30.92
C MET A 284 6.79 -11.77 32.12
N SER A 285 7.12 -11.31 33.31
CA SER A 285 6.54 -11.81 34.56
C SER A 285 5.08 -11.41 34.66
N ARG A 286 4.27 -12.29 35.25
CA ARG A 286 2.86 -11.99 35.59
C ARG A 286 2.79 -10.79 36.54
N LEU A 287 1.79 -9.92 36.32
CA LEU A 287 1.50 -8.81 37.20
C LEU A 287 1.14 -9.33 38.60
N GLN A 288 1.90 -8.93 39.62
CA GLN A 288 1.70 -9.38 41.00
C GLN A 288 0.84 -8.42 41.82
N LYS A 289 0.85 -7.12 41.48
CA LYS A 289 0.08 -6.07 42.17
C LYS A 289 -0.52 -5.09 41.16
N LEU A 290 -1.75 -4.67 41.42
CA LEU A 290 -2.44 -3.64 40.64
C LEU A 290 -1.72 -2.28 40.63
N SER A 291 -1.00 -1.95 41.72
CA SER A 291 -0.17 -0.74 41.79
C SER A 291 0.91 -0.68 40.72
N ASP A 292 1.33 -1.84 40.21
CA ASP A 292 2.43 -1.96 39.26
C ASP A 292 1.93 -1.88 37.81
N LEU A 293 0.60 -1.87 37.60
CA LEU A 293 -0.03 -1.83 36.29
C LEU A 293 0.43 -0.66 35.40
N PRO A 294 0.58 0.59 35.89
CA PRO A 294 1.08 1.69 35.05
C PRO A 294 2.52 1.48 34.57
N HIS A 295 3.37 0.86 35.40
CA HIS A 295 4.75 0.53 35.01
C HIS A 295 4.76 -0.62 34.00
N PHE A 296 3.95 -1.65 34.26
CA PHE A 296 3.76 -2.79 33.39
C PHE A 296 3.28 -2.38 31.98
N LEU A 297 2.30 -1.49 31.89
CA LEU A 297 1.81 -0.95 30.62
C LEU A 297 2.89 -0.18 29.86
N ARG A 298 3.69 0.65 30.54
CA ARG A 298 4.81 1.35 29.91
C ARG A 298 5.87 0.40 29.38
N ASP A 299 6.19 -0.67 30.10
CA ASP A 299 7.13 -1.68 29.63
C ASP A 299 6.60 -2.45 28.41
N LEU A 300 5.28 -2.73 28.40
CA LEU A 300 4.61 -3.40 27.30
C LEU A 300 4.55 -2.51 26.04
N GLU A 301 4.24 -1.22 26.20
CA GLU A 301 4.30 -0.23 25.12
C GLU A 301 5.72 -0.08 24.57
N ARG A 302 6.74 -0.07 25.43
CA ARG A 302 8.15 -0.03 25.00
C ARG A 302 8.53 -1.29 24.21
N LYS A 303 8.12 -2.48 24.66
CA LYS A 303 8.31 -3.72 23.89
C LYS A 303 7.60 -3.67 22.54
N LYS A 304 6.38 -3.11 22.48
CA LYS A 304 5.67 -2.88 21.22
C LYS A 304 6.45 -1.92 20.31
N ILE A 305 6.96 -0.81 20.81
CA ILE A 305 7.79 0.12 20.04
C ILE A 305 9.04 -0.58 19.52
N ASN A 306 9.73 -1.37 20.35
CA ASN A 306 10.93 -2.10 19.91
C ASN A 306 10.64 -3.10 18.79
N SER A 307 9.40 -3.58 18.64
CA SER A 307 9.01 -4.43 17.51
C SER A 307 9.08 -3.71 16.15
N ILE A 308 9.04 -2.36 16.12
CA ILE A 308 9.14 -1.60 14.87
C ILE A 308 10.43 -1.90 14.11
N GLN A 309 11.52 -2.21 14.82
CA GLN A 309 12.79 -2.57 14.18
C GLN A 309 12.66 -3.84 13.35
N VAL A 310 12.00 -4.86 13.91
CA VAL A 310 11.73 -6.14 13.23
C VAL A 310 10.73 -5.93 12.10
N LEU A 311 9.67 -5.13 12.34
CA LEU A 311 8.68 -4.81 11.31
C LEU A 311 9.30 -4.11 10.09
N MET A 312 10.23 -3.18 10.32
CA MET A 312 10.94 -2.48 9.25
C MET A 312 11.97 -3.36 8.52
N GLU A 313 12.25 -4.59 8.97
CA GLU A 313 13.06 -5.55 8.18
C GLU A 313 12.29 -6.12 7.00
N PHE A 314 10.95 -6.15 7.06
CA PHE A 314 10.09 -6.58 5.96
C PHE A 314 9.98 -5.56 4.83
N LEU A 315 10.47 -4.34 5.05
CA LEU A 315 10.31 -3.21 4.15
C LEU A 315 11.67 -2.74 3.61
N PRO A 316 11.73 -2.23 2.36
CA PRO A 316 10.61 -2.00 1.45
C PRO A 316 10.09 -3.28 0.80
N CYS A 317 8.78 -3.33 0.52
CA CYS A 317 8.10 -4.44 -0.13
C CYS A 317 7.11 -3.87 -1.15
N ALA A 318 7.15 -4.37 -2.39
CA ALA A 318 6.32 -3.86 -3.48
C ALA A 318 4.83 -4.09 -3.19
N SER A 319 4.45 -5.24 -2.64
CA SER A 319 3.07 -5.52 -2.25
C SER A 319 2.62 -4.62 -1.11
N CYS A 320 3.41 -4.50 -0.04
CA CYS A 320 3.14 -3.53 1.05
C CYS A 320 2.97 -2.11 0.52
N HIS A 321 3.77 -1.71 -0.47
CA HIS A 321 3.70 -0.38 -1.07
C HIS A 321 2.42 -0.17 -1.89
N LYS A 322 2.05 -1.14 -2.72
CA LYS A 322 0.77 -1.13 -3.45
C LYS A 322 -0.41 -1.03 -2.47
N GLN A 323 -0.40 -1.83 -1.40
CA GLN A 323 -1.43 -1.77 -0.36
C GLN A 323 -1.47 -0.41 0.34
N ALA A 324 -0.33 0.18 0.67
CA ALA A 324 -0.26 1.50 1.27
C ALA A 324 -0.85 2.57 0.32
N LEU A 325 -0.48 2.56 -0.95
CA LEU A 325 -0.99 3.51 -1.95
C LEU A 325 -2.51 3.43 -2.08
N VAL A 326 -3.07 2.22 -2.13
CA VAL A 326 -4.53 2.03 -2.24
C VAL A 326 -5.25 2.44 -0.96
N TYR A 327 -4.73 2.03 0.19
CA TYR A 327 -5.38 2.29 1.47
C TYR A 327 -5.42 3.79 1.79
N PHE A 328 -4.36 4.53 1.45
CA PHE A 328 -4.22 5.95 1.80
C PHE A 328 -4.60 6.92 0.68
N SER A 329 -4.58 6.48 -0.57
CA SER A 329 -4.99 7.27 -1.73
C SER A 329 -6.00 6.50 -2.60
N PRO A 330 -7.15 6.05 -2.05
CA PRO A 330 -8.10 5.18 -2.76
C PRO A 330 -8.72 5.84 -4.00
N ASN A 331 -8.72 7.17 -4.07
CA ASN A 331 -9.23 7.91 -5.23
C ASN A 331 -8.25 7.95 -6.41
N LYS A 332 -6.96 7.73 -6.14
CA LYS A 332 -5.88 7.74 -7.14
C LYS A 332 -5.43 6.32 -7.51
N TYR A 333 -5.40 5.43 -6.52
CA TYR A 333 -4.95 4.05 -6.66
C TYR A 333 -6.04 3.13 -6.16
N PHE A 334 -6.42 2.17 -6.98
CA PHE A 334 -7.38 1.14 -6.61
C PHE A 334 -6.65 -0.19 -6.44
N LEU A 335 -7.07 -0.98 -5.46
CA LEU A 335 -6.63 -2.36 -5.32
C LEU A 335 -7.25 -3.10 -6.50
N GLU A 336 -6.51 -3.21 -7.60
CA GLU A 336 -6.55 -4.46 -8.35
C GLU A 336 -6.17 -5.52 -7.31
N GLU A 337 -7.16 -6.33 -6.88
CA GLU A 337 -7.01 -7.41 -5.90
C GLU A 337 -5.66 -8.09 -6.08
N GLU A 338 -4.93 -8.33 -4.97
CA GLU A 338 -3.62 -8.96 -5.06
C GLU A 338 -3.69 -10.24 -5.89
N PRO A 339 -2.72 -10.44 -6.80
CA PRO A 339 -2.69 -11.61 -7.66
C PRO A 339 -2.41 -12.83 -6.78
N VAL A 340 -3.38 -13.74 -6.74
CA VAL A 340 -3.13 -15.17 -6.48
C VAL A 340 -1.90 -15.58 -7.34
N PRO A 341 -0.93 -16.33 -6.80
CA PRO A 341 0.41 -16.50 -7.34
C PRO A 341 0.51 -16.54 -8.87
N SER A 342 1.22 -15.54 -9.41
CA SER A 342 2.08 -15.53 -10.60
C SER A 342 1.67 -16.25 -11.90
N ASP A 343 0.41 -16.60 -12.15
CA ASP A 343 0.01 -17.19 -13.45
C ASP A 343 -1.09 -16.42 -14.21
N PHE A 344 -1.67 -15.35 -13.65
CA PHE A 344 -2.79 -14.67 -14.29
C PHE A 344 -2.78 -13.14 -14.05
N LEU A 345 -1.89 -12.41 -14.72
CA LEU A 345 -2.03 -10.95 -14.86
C LEU A 345 -2.59 -10.60 -16.23
N TYR A 346 -3.61 -9.74 -16.22
CA TYR A 346 -4.27 -9.11 -17.37
C TYR A 346 -4.75 -10.09 -18.43
N ARG A 347 -5.85 -10.77 -18.14
CA ARG A 347 -6.79 -11.11 -19.20
C ARG A 347 -7.94 -10.12 -19.09
N LEU A 348 -8.33 -9.44 -20.18
CA LEU A 348 -9.77 -9.17 -20.38
C LEU A 348 -10.53 -10.45 -19.96
N PRO A 349 -11.77 -10.42 -19.44
CA PRO A 349 -12.46 -11.66 -19.04
C PRO A 349 -12.49 -12.77 -20.11
N PHE A 350 -12.06 -12.45 -21.35
CA PHE A 350 -11.89 -13.33 -22.49
C PHE A 350 -10.60 -13.16 -23.30
N GLU A 351 -9.55 -12.52 -22.78
CA GLU A 351 -8.23 -12.62 -23.43
C GLU A 351 -7.65 -13.98 -23.11
N PHE A 352 -7.27 -14.73 -24.14
CA PHE A 352 -6.81 -16.10 -24.04
C PHE A 352 -5.27 -16.16 -24.15
N ASN A 353 -4.61 -16.93 -23.30
CA ASN A 353 -3.15 -17.03 -23.05
C ASN A 353 -2.82 -18.50 -22.83
N ASP A 354 -1.54 -18.82 -22.83
CA ASP A 354 -1.02 -20.19 -22.86
C ASP A 354 -1.42 -21.07 -21.65
N GLY A 355 -1.88 -20.47 -20.55
CA GLY A 355 -2.42 -21.13 -19.36
C GLY A 355 -3.92 -21.50 -19.44
N ASP A 356 -4.71 -20.87 -20.32
CA ASP A 356 -6.03 -21.40 -20.65
C ASP A 356 -5.78 -22.61 -21.54
N ARG A 357 -6.35 -23.77 -21.22
CA ARG A 357 -6.21 -25.03 -22.00
C ARG A 357 -6.93 -24.96 -23.36
N LEU A 358 -6.81 -23.83 -24.05
CA LEU A 358 -7.30 -23.55 -25.37
C LEU A 358 -6.25 -24.02 -26.36
N GLY A 359 -6.73 -24.54 -27.48
CA GLY A 359 -5.84 -25.10 -28.48
C GLY A 359 -5.09 -24.06 -29.32
N PRO A 360 -4.40 -24.52 -30.37
CA PRO A 360 -3.49 -23.70 -31.17
C PRO A 360 -4.16 -22.60 -32.01
N TRP A 361 -5.50 -22.56 -32.05
CA TRP A 361 -6.25 -21.53 -32.75
C TRP A 361 -6.61 -20.38 -31.80
N ASP A 362 -6.28 -19.16 -32.23
CA ASP A 362 -6.65 -17.94 -31.50
C ASP A 362 -8.16 -17.73 -31.57
N ILE A 363 -8.75 -17.31 -30.45
CA ILE A 363 -10.18 -16.99 -30.37
C ILE A 363 -10.33 -15.46 -30.25
N LEU A 364 -11.20 -14.90 -31.09
CA LEU A 364 -11.64 -13.52 -31.06
C LEU A 364 -13.12 -13.48 -30.66
N LEU A 365 -13.45 -12.69 -29.63
CA LEU A 365 -14.83 -12.49 -29.21
C LEU A 365 -15.43 -11.23 -29.85
N SER A 366 -16.68 -11.33 -30.28
CA SER A 366 -17.47 -10.15 -30.65
C SER A 366 -17.94 -9.38 -29.42
N GLU A 367 -18.31 -8.11 -29.61
CA GLU A 367 -18.91 -7.28 -28.55
C GLU A 367 -20.17 -7.92 -27.94
N ASN A 368 -21.00 -8.57 -28.77
CA ASN A 368 -22.20 -9.27 -28.29
C ASN A 368 -21.82 -10.45 -27.39
N THR A 369 -20.81 -11.20 -27.77
CA THR A 369 -20.28 -12.32 -26.99
C THR A 369 -19.78 -11.87 -25.62
N ILE A 370 -19.06 -10.75 -25.57
CA ILE A 370 -18.58 -10.15 -24.31
C ILE A 370 -19.76 -9.82 -23.39
N LYS A 371 -20.79 -9.17 -23.93
CA LYS A 371 -22.02 -8.81 -23.17
C LYS A 371 -22.81 -10.03 -22.72
N ASP A 372 -22.86 -11.08 -23.55
CA ASP A 372 -23.54 -12.33 -23.21
C ASP A 372 -22.81 -13.04 -22.07
N LEU A 373 -21.49 -13.12 -22.12
CA LEU A 373 -20.69 -13.77 -21.08
C LEU A 373 -20.70 -13.01 -19.75
N GLN A 374 -20.71 -11.67 -19.77
CA GLN A 374 -20.90 -10.85 -18.57
C GLN A 374 -22.23 -11.14 -17.85
N LYS A 375 -23.30 -11.46 -18.61
CA LYS A 375 -24.60 -11.82 -18.01
C LYS A 375 -24.60 -13.21 -17.37
N LEU A 376 -23.68 -14.08 -17.80
CA LEU A 376 -23.55 -15.46 -17.30
C LEU A 376 -22.59 -15.55 -16.10
N GLU A 377 -21.86 -14.47 -15.79
CA GLU A 377 -20.92 -14.36 -14.67
C GLU A 377 -21.51 -14.76 -13.29
N PRO A 378 -22.78 -14.47 -12.95
CA PRO A 378 -23.39 -14.92 -11.69
C PRO A 378 -23.58 -16.44 -11.59
N THR A 379 -23.34 -17.19 -12.67
CA THR A 379 -23.51 -18.66 -12.75
C THR A 379 -22.19 -19.35 -13.14
N PRO A 380 -21.28 -19.61 -12.18
CA PRO A 380 -19.93 -20.12 -12.44
C PRO A 380 -19.88 -21.48 -13.16
N GLU A 381 -20.89 -22.33 -12.96
CA GLU A 381 -20.99 -23.64 -13.60
C GLU A 381 -21.22 -23.51 -15.12
N VAL A 382 -22.06 -22.55 -15.52
CA VAL A 382 -22.37 -22.26 -16.92
C VAL A 382 -21.15 -21.67 -17.63
N VAL A 383 -20.46 -20.72 -16.97
CA VAL A 383 -19.21 -20.13 -17.50
C VAL A 383 -18.15 -21.21 -17.71
N ARG A 384 -18.00 -22.15 -16.76
CA ARG A 384 -17.07 -23.28 -16.89
C ARG A 384 -17.42 -24.18 -18.08
N ALA A 385 -18.70 -24.46 -18.31
CA ALA A 385 -19.15 -25.25 -19.46
C ALA A 385 -18.85 -24.55 -20.79
N VAL A 386 -19.09 -23.24 -20.87
CA VAL A 386 -18.76 -22.41 -22.04
C VAL A 386 -17.26 -22.44 -22.32
N MET A 387 -16.43 -22.19 -21.30
CA MET A 387 -14.97 -22.19 -21.44
C MET A 387 -14.41 -23.54 -21.88
N LYS A 388 -14.96 -24.64 -21.35
CA LYS A 388 -14.59 -26.00 -21.79
C LYS A 388 -14.88 -26.19 -23.28
N LYS A 389 -16.03 -25.70 -23.76
CA LYS A 389 -16.41 -25.82 -25.17
C LYS A 389 -15.57 -24.93 -26.08
N LEU A 390 -15.22 -23.71 -25.65
CA LEU A 390 -14.26 -22.85 -26.35
C LEU A 390 -12.86 -23.52 -26.45
N GLY A 391 -12.45 -24.27 -25.44
CA GLY A 391 -11.24 -25.11 -25.49
C GLY A 391 -11.30 -26.18 -26.57
N HIS A 392 -12.44 -26.85 -26.72
CA HIS A 392 -12.63 -27.82 -27.80
C HIS A 392 -12.63 -27.13 -29.17
N ILE A 393 -13.23 -25.94 -29.32
CA ILE A 393 -13.24 -25.19 -30.58
C ILE A 393 -11.81 -24.73 -30.94
N SER A 394 -11.05 -24.17 -29.99
CA SER A 394 -9.65 -23.76 -30.23
C SER A 394 -8.67 -24.91 -30.47
N SER A 395 -9.02 -26.14 -30.10
CA SER A 395 -8.19 -27.34 -30.36
C SER A 395 -7.93 -27.60 -31.85
N GLY A 396 -8.80 -27.10 -32.74
CA GLY A 396 -8.76 -27.44 -34.16
C GLY A 396 -9.21 -28.88 -34.48
N LYS A 397 -9.48 -29.72 -33.48
CA LYS A 397 -9.98 -31.09 -33.64
C LYS A 397 -11.51 -31.10 -33.73
N TRP A 398 -12.08 -30.28 -34.61
CA TRP A 398 -13.53 -30.00 -34.63
C TRP A 398 -14.39 -31.23 -34.90
N ASP A 399 -13.88 -32.17 -35.71
CA ASP A 399 -14.59 -33.41 -36.04
C ASP A 399 -14.67 -34.37 -34.84
N ASN A 400 -13.64 -34.39 -33.97
CA ASN A 400 -13.62 -35.24 -32.76
C ASN A 400 -14.63 -34.81 -31.68
N TYR A 401 -15.08 -33.56 -31.75
CA TYR A 401 -15.97 -32.95 -30.76
C TYR A 401 -17.34 -32.59 -31.35
N GLU A 402 -17.63 -33.05 -32.58
CA GLU A 402 -18.88 -32.80 -33.32
C GLU A 402 -19.27 -31.31 -33.39
N LEU A 403 -18.27 -30.43 -33.54
CA LEU A 403 -18.47 -28.97 -33.41
C LEU A 403 -18.97 -28.29 -34.70
N ARG A 404 -19.04 -29.02 -35.82
CA ARG A 404 -19.38 -28.51 -37.16
C ARG A 404 -20.87 -28.62 -37.50
N CYS A 405 -21.76 -28.27 -36.57
CA CYS A 405 -23.19 -28.14 -36.92
C CYS A 405 -23.39 -26.82 -37.68
N THR A 406 -23.53 -26.90 -39.00
CA THR A 406 -23.63 -25.71 -39.86
C THR A 406 -25.03 -25.13 -39.78
N VAL A 407 -25.17 -23.87 -39.35
CA VAL A 407 -26.47 -23.19 -39.28
C VAL A 407 -26.82 -22.47 -40.57
N ARG A 408 -25.81 -22.04 -41.32
CA ARG A 408 -26.00 -21.37 -42.61
C ARG A 408 -24.79 -21.56 -43.54
N THR A 409 -25.07 -21.83 -44.81
CA THR A 409 -24.08 -22.01 -45.89
C THR A 409 -23.99 -20.74 -46.74
N SER A 410 -23.50 -19.65 -46.16
CA SER A 410 -22.93 -18.56 -46.97
C SER A 410 -21.56 -18.98 -47.55
N THR A 411 -20.93 -18.13 -48.35
CA THR A 411 -19.58 -18.35 -48.89
C THR A 411 -18.55 -18.71 -47.80
N ILE A 412 -18.80 -18.29 -46.55
CA ILE A 412 -18.08 -18.71 -45.34
C ILE A 412 -19.09 -19.44 -44.41
N PRO A 413 -18.78 -20.66 -43.92
CA PRO A 413 -19.67 -21.42 -43.05
C PRO A 413 -19.69 -20.85 -41.63
N VAL A 414 -20.89 -20.74 -41.06
CA VAL A 414 -21.11 -20.39 -39.64
C VAL A 414 -21.60 -21.63 -38.91
N TYR A 415 -20.97 -21.94 -37.79
CA TYR A 415 -21.23 -23.12 -36.99
C TYR A 415 -21.92 -22.75 -35.68
N GLU A 416 -22.81 -23.63 -35.23
CA GLU A 416 -23.42 -23.57 -33.92
C GLU A 416 -23.05 -24.81 -33.13
N VAL A 417 -22.88 -24.64 -31.83
CA VAL A 417 -22.77 -25.78 -30.94
C VAL A 417 -23.55 -25.54 -29.66
N ALA A 418 -24.39 -26.51 -29.31
CA ALA A 418 -25.13 -26.51 -28.06
C ALA A 418 -24.23 -26.94 -26.89
N LEU A 419 -24.52 -26.42 -25.71
CA LEU A 419 -23.94 -26.89 -24.46
C LEU A 419 -24.77 -28.09 -23.94
N PRO A 420 -24.13 -29.11 -23.36
CA PRO A 420 -24.81 -30.37 -23.01
C PRO A 420 -25.86 -30.22 -21.90
N ASP A 421 -25.74 -29.20 -21.03
CA ASP A 421 -26.55 -29.07 -19.82
C ASP A 421 -27.48 -27.83 -19.83
N ASN A 422 -27.45 -27.02 -20.89
CA ASN A 422 -28.26 -25.79 -21.04
C ASN A 422 -28.62 -25.55 -22.51
N ASP A 423 -29.79 -24.96 -22.78
CA ASP A 423 -30.22 -24.56 -24.14
C ASP A 423 -29.36 -23.44 -24.78
N LEU A 424 -28.29 -23.05 -24.09
CA LEU A 424 -27.28 -22.09 -24.55
C LEU A 424 -26.48 -22.65 -25.72
N LYS A 425 -26.34 -21.81 -26.75
CA LYS A 425 -25.64 -22.12 -27.99
C LYS A 425 -24.49 -21.15 -28.20
N ILE A 426 -23.39 -21.68 -28.72
CA ILE A 426 -22.22 -20.89 -29.14
C ILE A 426 -22.24 -20.79 -30.66
N LEU A 427 -22.37 -19.56 -31.17
CA LEU A 427 -22.29 -19.27 -32.60
C LEU A 427 -20.86 -18.83 -32.95
N TRP A 428 -20.21 -19.54 -33.86
CA TRP A 428 -18.80 -19.32 -34.18
C TRP A 428 -18.48 -19.55 -35.66
N GLN A 429 -17.38 -18.96 -36.13
CA GLN A 429 -16.86 -19.18 -37.48
C GLN A 429 -15.33 -19.14 -37.48
N VAL A 430 -14.73 -19.67 -38.55
CA VAL A 430 -13.32 -19.41 -38.84
C VAL A 430 -13.25 -18.16 -39.71
N ASP A 431 -12.53 -17.16 -39.23
CA ASP A 431 -12.41 -15.84 -39.87
C ASP A 431 -10.93 -15.49 -40.09
N TYR A 432 -10.67 -14.45 -40.88
CA TYR A 432 -9.33 -13.93 -41.11
C TYR A 432 -9.15 -12.60 -40.37
N GLY A 433 -8.17 -12.53 -39.47
CA GLY A 433 -7.98 -11.35 -38.63
C GLY A 433 -6.58 -11.26 -38.05
N PHE A 434 -6.30 -10.17 -37.35
CA PHE A 434 -5.00 -9.97 -36.73
C PHE A 434 -4.89 -10.81 -35.44
N SER A 435 -3.91 -11.71 -35.40
CA SER A 435 -3.56 -12.46 -34.19
C SER A 435 -2.50 -11.69 -33.42
N ILE A 436 -2.79 -11.35 -32.17
CA ILE A 436 -1.82 -10.75 -31.25
C ILE A 436 -0.70 -11.76 -30.94
N ARG A 437 -1.03 -13.04 -30.75
CA ARG A 437 -0.04 -14.10 -30.43
C ARG A 437 1.00 -14.29 -31.52
N LYS A 438 0.58 -14.20 -32.79
CA LYS A 438 1.45 -14.38 -33.95
C LYS A 438 1.92 -13.06 -34.56
N ASN A 439 1.50 -11.93 -33.99
CA ASN A 439 1.72 -10.57 -34.50
C ASN A 439 1.53 -10.46 -36.03
N SER A 440 0.49 -11.13 -36.56
CA SER A 440 0.27 -11.26 -38.00
C SER A 440 -1.20 -11.55 -38.34
N LEU A 441 -1.60 -11.21 -39.57
CA LEU A 441 -2.91 -11.57 -40.11
C LEU A 441 -2.97 -13.08 -40.38
N THR A 442 -3.83 -13.78 -39.66
CA THR A 442 -3.96 -15.24 -39.73
C THR A 442 -5.42 -15.65 -39.62
N GLN A 443 -5.69 -16.94 -39.86
CA GLN A 443 -7.01 -17.50 -39.58
C GLN A 443 -7.17 -17.67 -38.07
N LEU A 444 -8.31 -17.24 -37.56
CA LEU A 444 -8.67 -17.29 -36.15
C LEU A 444 -10.14 -17.72 -36.00
N ILE A 445 -10.51 -18.16 -34.81
CA ILE A 445 -11.88 -18.49 -34.47
C ILE A 445 -12.57 -17.23 -33.99
N LYS A 446 -13.68 -16.85 -34.61
CA LYS A 446 -14.50 -15.74 -34.16
C LYS A 446 -15.78 -16.26 -33.51
N ILE A 447 -16.02 -15.87 -32.27
CA ILE A 447 -17.25 -16.20 -31.53
C ILE A 447 -18.18 -14.99 -31.62
N TRP A 448 -19.37 -15.20 -32.15
CA TRP A 448 -20.35 -14.15 -32.41
C TRP A 448 -21.40 -13.99 -31.30
N ALA A 449 -21.75 -15.08 -30.62
CA ALA A 449 -22.70 -15.05 -29.50
C ALA A 449 -22.59 -16.29 -28.63
N VAL A 450 -23.02 -16.15 -27.37
CA VAL A 450 -23.30 -17.25 -26.45
C VAL A 450 -24.69 -17.04 -25.88
N THR A 451 -25.71 -17.64 -26.50
CA THR A 451 -27.11 -17.34 -26.17
C THR A 451 -28.04 -18.51 -26.48
N ASP A 452 -29.14 -18.58 -25.74
CA ASP A 452 -30.30 -19.45 -25.96
C ASP A 452 -31.41 -18.74 -26.76
N ILE A 453 -31.28 -17.41 -26.98
CA ILE A 453 -32.28 -16.58 -27.65
C ILE A 453 -32.15 -16.73 -29.17
N LYS A 454 -33.08 -17.49 -29.76
CA LYS A 454 -33.12 -17.75 -31.21
C LYS A 454 -33.16 -16.47 -32.08
N GLU A 455 -33.96 -15.47 -31.69
CA GLU A 455 -34.07 -14.21 -32.44
C GLU A 455 -32.73 -13.47 -32.57
N ARG A 456 -31.86 -13.57 -31.55
CA ARG A 456 -30.53 -12.96 -31.60
C ARG A 456 -29.60 -13.70 -32.56
N ILE A 457 -29.68 -15.03 -32.55
CA ILE A 457 -28.94 -15.87 -33.49
C ILE A 457 -29.36 -15.51 -34.92
N ASP A 458 -30.66 -15.43 -35.20
CA ASP A 458 -31.19 -15.09 -36.52
C ASP A 458 -30.73 -13.69 -36.98
N LYS A 459 -30.79 -12.68 -36.10
CA LYS A 459 -30.32 -11.32 -36.41
C LYS A 459 -28.82 -11.25 -36.71
N ILE A 460 -28.01 -12.01 -35.97
CA ILE A 460 -26.57 -12.09 -36.23
C ILE A 460 -26.33 -12.78 -37.57
N LEU A 461 -27.04 -13.87 -37.87
CA LEU A 461 -26.92 -14.57 -39.14
C LEU A 461 -27.36 -13.72 -40.34
N GLU A 462 -28.37 -12.87 -40.21
CA GLU A 462 -28.76 -11.89 -41.23
C GLU A 462 -27.66 -10.85 -41.45
N THR A 463 -27.10 -10.31 -40.37
CA THR A 463 -25.99 -9.36 -40.44
C THR A 463 -24.79 -10.00 -41.13
N LEU A 464 -24.39 -11.20 -40.71
CA LEU A 464 -23.30 -11.95 -41.34
C LEU A 464 -23.54 -12.24 -42.81
N SER A 465 -24.79 -12.53 -43.21
CA SER A 465 -25.13 -12.72 -44.62
C SER A 465 -24.86 -11.48 -45.48
N ILE A 466 -24.97 -10.27 -44.91
CA ILE A 466 -24.62 -9.02 -45.60
C ILE A 466 -23.11 -8.84 -45.60
N VAL A 467 -22.45 -9.01 -44.45
CA VAL A 467 -20.99 -8.81 -44.35
C VAL A 467 -20.25 -9.81 -45.26
N HIS A 468 -20.68 -11.07 -45.33
CA HIS A 468 -20.11 -12.10 -46.20
C HIS A 468 -20.18 -11.76 -47.70
N GLN A 469 -21.05 -10.83 -48.13
CA GLN A 469 -21.08 -10.37 -49.54
C GLN A 469 -19.86 -9.51 -49.90
N VAL A 470 -19.25 -8.84 -48.92
CA VAL A 470 -18.10 -7.94 -49.11
C VAL A 470 -16.77 -8.68 -48.92
N HIS A 471 -16.81 -9.93 -48.45
CA HIS A 471 -15.61 -10.73 -48.20
C HIS A 471 -14.91 -11.11 -49.52
N THR A 472 -13.62 -10.77 -49.61
CA THR A 472 -12.76 -11.14 -50.75
C THR A 472 -12.24 -12.58 -50.61
N SER A 473 -11.65 -13.13 -51.67
CA SER A 473 -11.08 -14.49 -51.69
C SER A 473 -10.06 -14.79 -50.58
N LYS A 474 -9.45 -13.77 -49.98
CA LYS A 474 -8.56 -13.90 -48.81
C LYS A 474 -9.29 -14.35 -47.53
N HIS A 475 -10.59 -14.12 -47.44
CA HIS A 475 -11.41 -14.51 -46.29
C HIS A 475 -12.14 -15.84 -46.51
N LEU A 476 -12.07 -16.40 -47.73
CA LEU A 476 -12.53 -17.75 -48.02
C LEU A 476 -11.54 -18.73 -47.38
N CYS A 477 -11.77 -19.05 -46.11
CA CYS A 477 -10.98 -20.01 -45.37
C CYS A 477 -11.34 -21.42 -45.85
N VAL A 478 -10.70 -21.89 -46.93
CA VAL A 478 -10.78 -23.30 -47.33
C VAL A 478 -9.88 -24.09 -46.40
N VAL A 479 -10.48 -24.63 -45.34
CA VAL A 479 -9.82 -25.68 -44.55
C VAL A 479 -9.70 -26.87 -45.48
N LYS A 480 -8.47 -27.19 -45.92
CA LYS A 480 -8.23 -28.45 -46.65
C LYS A 480 -8.74 -29.57 -45.75
N GLN A 481 -9.82 -30.24 -46.16
CA GLN A 481 -10.12 -31.57 -45.67
C GLN A 481 -8.89 -32.40 -46.02
N THR A 482 -8.09 -32.74 -45.01
CA THR A 482 -7.15 -33.84 -45.16
C THR A 482 -8.00 -35.10 -45.28
N ASP A 483 -8.21 -35.50 -46.54
CA ASP A 483 -8.76 -36.80 -46.88
C ASP A 483 -7.87 -37.90 -46.28
N ARG A 484 -8.55 -38.78 -45.51
CA ARG A 484 -8.17 -40.14 -45.06
C ARG A 484 -7.20 -40.29 -43.90
#